data_AF-A0A0H4BBH3-F1
#
_entry.id   AF-A0A0H4BBH3-F1
#
_cell.length_a   1.000
_cell.length_b   1.000
_cell.length_c   1.000
_cell.angle_alpha   90.00
_cell.angle_beta   90.00
_cell.angle_gamma   90.00
#
_symmetry.space_group_name_H-M   'P 1'
#
loop_
_entity.id
_entity.type
_entity.pdbx_description
1 polymer ?
#
loop_
_entity_poly.entity_id
_entity_poly.type
_entity_poly.pdbx_seq_one_letter_code
_entity_poly.pdbx_strand_id
1 'polypeptide(L)' 'MQALEHWLQQLGAQRLADDPCGWSWQEQGWTAEIRLQQTDLAVIWSPTEAPRPCVFPYGLSRADVEAALRLGP' A
#
# COMPACT_ATOMS: atom_id res chain seq x y z
N MET A 1 16.78 3.02 -3.14
CA MET A 1 15.50 2.91 -2.43
C MET A 1 14.83 1.59 -2.85
N GLN A 2 15.34 0.43 -2.42
CA GLN A 2 14.80 -0.88 -2.84
C GLN A 2 14.11 -1.64 -1.70
N ALA A 3 14.31 -1.21 -0.45
CA ALA A 3 13.80 -1.92 0.72
C ALA A 3 12.27 -1.90 0.82
N LEU A 4 11.62 -0.84 0.33
CA LEU A 4 10.16 -0.71 0.34
C LEU A 4 9.50 -1.54 -0.77
N GLU A 5 10.04 -1.46 -1.99
CA GLU A 5 9.59 -2.28 -3.12
C GLU A 5 9.75 -3.78 -2.83
N HIS A 6 10.89 -4.19 -2.28
CA HIS A 6 11.09 -5.58 -1.87
C HIS A 6 10.09 -6.02 -0.80
N TRP A 7 9.82 -5.17 0.19
CA TRP A 7 8.84 -5.46 1.24
C TRP A 7 7.42 -5.60 0.67
N LEU A 8 7.02 -4.72 -0.25
CA LEU A 8 5.74 -4.82 -0.96
C LEU A 8 5.64 -6.11 -1.77
N GLN A 9 6.70 -6.53 -2.46
CA GLN A 9 6.74 -7.83 -3.13
C GLN A 9 6.61 -8.99 -2.16
N GLN A 10 7.22 -8.92 -0.98
CA GLN A 10 7.09 -9.96 0.05
C GLN A 10 5.67 -10.03 0.65
N LEU A 11 4.95 -8.91 0.68
CA LEU A 11 3.53 -8.86 1.05
C LEU A 11 2.60 -9.45 -0.02
N GLY A 12 3.10 -9.71 -1.23
CA GLY A 12 2.28 -10.12 -2.37
C GLY A 12 1.62 -8.94 -3.09
N ALA A 13 2.04 -7.71 -2.81
CA ALA A 13 1.65 -6.57 -3.62
C ALA A 13 2.33 -6.66 -5.00
N GLN A 14 1.56 -6.40 -6.05
CA GLN A 14 2.02 -6.36 -7.42
C GLN A 14 2.28 -4.91 -7.83
N ARG A 15 3.43 -4.64 -8.42
CA ARG A 15 3.69 -3.31 -9.01
C ARG A 15 2.80 -3.11 -10.23
N LEU A 16 2.19 -1.94 -10.35
CA LEU A 16 1.43 -1.55 -11.52
C LEU A 16 2.39 -1.39 -12.70
N ALA A 17 2.04 -1.97 -13.86
CA ALA A 17 2.85 -1.83 -15.07
C ALA A 17 2.79 -0.41 -15.65
N ASP A 18 1.69 0.30 -15.37
CA ASP A 18 1.43 1.67 -15.84
C ASP A 18 2.17 2.72 -15.00
N ASP A 19 2.42 2.43 -13.73
CA ASP A 19 3.03 3.37 -12.79
C ASP A 19 4.11 2.68 -11.91
N PRO A 20 5.40 3.02 -12.05
CA PRO A 20 6.48 2.39 -11.29
C PRO A 20 6.42 2.71 -9.78
N CYS A 21 5.68 3.75 -9.40
CA CYS A 21 5.41 4.10 -8.01
C CYS A 21 4.08 3.52 -7.49
N GLY A 22 3.27 2.93 -8.38
CA GLY A 22 2.00 2.31 -8.05
C GLY A 22 2.15 0.82 -7.75
N TRP A 23 1.51 0.38 -6.67
CA TRP A 23 1.44 -1.01 -6.26
C TRP A 23 -0.01 -1.35 -5.97
N SER A 24 -0.48 -2.50 -6.42
CA SER A 24 -1.79 -3.04 -6.08
C SER A 24 -1.61 -4.28 -5.22
N TRP A 25 -2.32 -4.32 -4.11
CA TRP A 25 -2.35 -5.47 -3.22
C TRP A 25 -3.79 -5.95 -3.10
N GLN A 26 -4.00 -7.22 -3.41
CA GLN A 26 -5.30 -7.85 -3.33
C GLN A 26 -5.26 -8.91 -2.24
N GLU A 27 -6.10 -8.74 -1.24
CA GLU A 27 -6.33 -9.70 -0.16
C GLU A 27 -7.80 -10.15 -0.25
N GLN A 28 -8.14 -11.31 0.31
CA GLN A 28 -9.45 -11.93 0.13
C GLN A 28 -10.61 -11.04 0.64
N GLY A 29 -11.20 -10.25 -0.27
CA GLY A 29 -12.35 -9.39 -0.01
C GLY A 29 -12.11 -7.89 -0.19
N TRP A 30 -10.87 -7.44 -0.42
CA TRP A 30 -10.57 -6.02 -0.64
C TRP A 30 -9.29 -5.81 -1.45
N THR A 31 -9.19 -4.66 -2.09
CA THR A 31 -7.99 -4.25 -2.85
C THR A 31 -7.41 -2.99 -2.23
N ALA A 32 -6.12 -2.99 -1.91
CA ALA A 32 -5.38 -1.82 -1.47
C ALA A 32 -4.44 -1.35 -2.58
N GLU A 33 -4.58 -0.09 -2.98
CA GLU A 33 -3.69 0.57 -3.93
C GLU A 33 -2.67 1.40 -3.14
N ILE A 34 -1.40 1.06 -3.27
CA ILE A 34 -0.29 1.70 -2.56
C ILE A 34 0.47 2.55 -3.57
N ARG A 35 0.49 3.86 -3.35
CA ARG A 35 1.23 4.82 -4.16
C ARG A 35 2.41 5.36 -3.38
N LEU A 36 3.59 5.11 -3.92
CA LEU A 36 4.85 5.63 -3.42
C LEU A 36 5.03 7.06 -3.93
N GLN A 37 4.81 8.06 -3.08
CA GLN A 37 5.21 9.44 -3.39
C GLN A 37 6.59 9.71 -2.80
N GLN A 38 7.29 10.72 -3.34
CA GLN A 38 8.66 11.07 -2.89
C GLN A 38 8.75 11.42 -1.39
N THR A 39 7.65 11.90 -0.81
CA THR A 39 7.59 12.39 0.58
C THR A 39 6.62 11.60 1.45
N ASP A 40 5.70 10.84 0.84
CA ASP A 40 4.57 10.21 1.52
C ASP A 40 4.22 8.87 0.88
N LEU A 41 3.64 7.96 1.66
CA LEU A 41 3.10 6.70 1.17
C LEU A 41 1.58 6.75 1.28
N ALA A 42 0.88 6.81 0.15
CA ALA A 42 -0.57 6.78 0.13
C ALA A 42 -1.05 5.34 -0.05
N VAL A 43 -1.89 4.85 0.85
CA VAL A 43 -2.57 3.56 0.71
C VAL A 43 -4.06 3.83 0.58
N ILE A 44 -4.67 3.28 -0.45
CA ILE A 44 -6.06 3.48 -0.79
C ILE A 44 -6.72 2.11 -0.75
N TRP A 45 -7.43 1.80 0.34
CA TRP A 45 -8.26 0.60 0.37
C TRP A 45 -9.53 0.90 -0.39
N SER A 46 -9.82 0.06 -1.37
CA SER A 46 -11.10 0.00 -2.06
C SER A 46 -11.84 -1.25 -1.55
N PRO A 47 -12.63 -1.15 -0.45
CA PRO A 47 -13.70 -2.11 -0.25
C PRO A 47 -14.79 -1.84 -1.30
N THR A 48 -15.62 -2.84 -1.54
CA THR A 48 -16.76 -2.81 -2.46
C THR A 48 -17.76 -1.67 -2.17
N GLU A 49 -17.67 -1.01 -1.01
CA GLU A 49 -18.68 -0.06 -0.51
C GLU A 49 -18.17 1.39 -0.25
N ALA A 50 -16.87 1.63 0.05
CA ALA A 50 -16.33 3.00 0.19
C ALA A 50 -14.79 3.06 0.23
N PRO A 51 -14.09 3.70 -0.73
CA PRO A 51 -12.64 3.82 -0.67
C PRO A 51 -12.20 4.69 0.51
N ARG A 52 -11.33 4.15 1.37
CA ARG A 52 -10.69 4.88 2.45
C ARG A 52 -9.22 5.11 2.07
N PRO A 53 -8.80 6.35 1.75
CA PRO A 53 -7.39 6.66 1.61
C PRO A 53 -6.77 6.91 3.00
N CYS A 54 -5.75 6.13 3.39
CA CYS A 54 -4.82 6.54 4.46
C CYS A 54 -3.49 6.94 3.84
N VAL A 55 -3.06 8.15 4.17
CA VAL A 55 -1.73 8.64 3.82
C VAL A 55 -0.85 8.46 5.04
N PHE A 56 0.23 7.70 4.86
CA PHE A 56 1.25 7.50 5.87
C PHE A 56 2.40 8.46 5.56
N PRO A 57 2.69 9.43 6.44
CA PRO A 57 3.91 10.21 6.31
C PRO A 57 5.12 9.27 6.45
N TYR A 58 6.21 9.55 5.75
CA TYR A 58 7.44 8.74 5.75
C TYR A 58 8.07 8.52 7.15
N GLY A 59 7.57 9.19 8.19
CA GLY A 59 7.95 8.99 9.59
C GLY A 59 7.31 7.76 10.26
N LEU A 60 6.33 7.10 9.62
CA LEU A 60 5.74 5.86 10.13
C LEU A 60 6.64 4.66 9.84
N SER A 61 6.84 3.80 10.84
CA SER A 61 7.66 2.60 10.66
C SER A 61 6.96 1.63 9.72
N ARG A 62 7.74 0.88 8.92
CA ARG A 62 7.21 -0.17 8.03
C ARG A 62 6.25 -1.12 8.76
N ALA A 63 6.52 -1.42 10.03
CA ALA A 63 5.67 -2.26 10.87
C ALA A 63 4.29 -1.64 11.13
N ASP A 64 4.19 -0.32 11.31
CA ASP A 64 2.89 0.36 11.50
C ASP A 64 2.09 0.39 10.20
N VAL A 65 2.76 0.64 9.07
CA VAL A 65 2.12 0.57 7.74
C VAL A 65 1.63 -0.85 7.47
N GLU A 66 2.45 -1.86 7.78
CA GLU A 66 2.06 -3.27 7.67
C GLU A 66 0.88 -3.62 8.57
N ALA A 67 0.89 -3.14 9.82
CA ALA A 67 -0.20 -3.35 10.75
C ALA A 67 -1.49 -2.74 10.23
N ALA A 68 -1.45 -1.52 9.71
CA ALA A 68 -2.60 -0.86 9.11
C ALA A 68 -3.08 -1.57 7.83
N LEU A 69 -2.14 -2.04 7.00
CA LEU A 69 -2.40 -2.85 5.81
C LEU A 69 -3.11 -4.16 6.17
N ARG A 70 -2.59 -4.92 7.15
CA ARG A 70 -3.19 -6.18 7.63
C ARG A 70 -4.50 -5.98 8.38
N LEU A 71 -4.67 -4.85 9.07
CA LEU A 71 -5.91 -4.52 9.78
C LEU A 71 -7.09 -4.36 8.82
N GLY A 72 -6.83 -4.03 7.54
CA GLY A 72 -7.88 -3.84 6.55
C GLY A 72 -8.75 -2.61 6.83
N PRO A 73 -9.76 -2.35 5.97
CA PRO A 73 -10.72 -1.25 6.15
C PRO A 73 -11.65 -1.40 7.37
#